data_AF-A0A2R6E8Y3-F1
#
_entry.id   AF-A0A2R6E8Y3-F1
#
_cell.length_a   1.000
_cell.length_b   1.000
_cell.length_c   1.000
_cell.angle_alpha   90.00
_cell.angle_beta   90.00
_cell.angle_gamma   90.00
#
_symmetry.space_group_name_H-M   'P 1'
#
loop_
_entity.id
_entity.type
_entity.pdbx_description
1 polymer ?
#
loop_
_entity_poly.entity_id
_entity_poly.type
_entity_poly.pdbx_seq_one_letter_code
_entity_poly.pdbx_strand_id
1 'polypeptide(L)'
;FSAVEYDASGPRESIRAYREDVENAIERGLPLVDVRSPEEFSGEVLAPPGLQETAQRGGHIPGASNISWAAVTNDDGRFKSREEIEELYAEEGIDGGETTVAYCRIGERSSVAWFALHELAGYDDAINYDGSWTEWGNLVGAPIEKGEADD
;
A
#
# COMPACT_ATOMS: atom_id res chain seq x y z
N PHE A 1 -14.98 24.79 -23.29
CA PHE A 1 -14.95 23.41 -23.80
C PHE A 1 -16.36 23.04 -24.24
N SER A 2 -16.51 22.31 -25.35
CA SER A 2 -17.82 21.81 -25.79
C SER A 2 -18.26 20.67 -24.88
N ALA A 3 -19.57 20.53 -24.66
CA ALA A 3 -20.10 19.37 -23.95
C ALA A 3 -19.77 18.08 -24.73
N VAL A 4 -19.42 17.03 -24.00
CA VAL A 4 -19.12 15.69 -24.52
C VAL A 4 -20.05 14.72 -23.79
N GLU A 5 -20.66 13.78 -24.52
CA GLU A 5 -21.35 12.66 -23.89
C GLU A 5 -20.31 11.65 -23.41
N TYR A 6 -20.42 11.26 -22.15
CA TYR A 6 -19.57 10.28 -21.50
C TYR A 6 -20.47 9.26 -20.80
N ASP A 7 -20.31 7.99 -21.15
CA ASP A 7 -20.94 6.88 -20.45
C ASP A 7 -19.93 6.37 -19.42
N ALA A 8 -20.23 6.55 -18.14
CA ALA A 8 -19.36 6.09 -17.07
C ALA A 8 -19.41 4.56 -17.02
N SER A 9 -18.29 3.92 -17.33
CA SER A 9 -18.10 2.52 -16.92
C SER A 9 -18.03 2.47 -15.39
N GLY A 10 -18.47 1.34 -14.81
CA GLY A 10 -18.30 1.09 -13.38
C GLY A 10 -16.83 1.13 -12.92
N PRO A 11 -16.56 0.99 -11.61
CA PRO A 11 -15.19 0.95 -11.09
C PRO A 11 -14.35 -0.15 -11.76
N ARG A 12 -13.07 0.14 -11.98
CA ARG A 12 -12.09 -0.85 -12.44
C ARG A 12 -11.63 -1.66 -11.24
N GLU A 13 -12.33 -2.75 -10.94
CA GLU A 13 -12.02 -3.57 -9.75
C GLU A 13 -10.65 -4.26 -9.82
N SER A 14 -10.08 -4.43 -11.01
CA SER A 14 -8.78 -5.10 -11.17
C SER A 14 -7.60 -4.36 -10.52
N ILE A 15 -7.76 -3.10 -10.11
CA ILE A 15 -6.69 -2.29 -9.48
C ILE A 15 -6.96 -2.02 -8.00
N ARG A 16 -8.02 -2.62 -7.45
CA ARG A 16 -8.50 -2.40 -6.08
C ARG A 16 -8.49 -3.70 -5.31
N ALA A 17 -8.00 -3.66 -4.08
CA ALA A 17 -8.11 -4.75 -3.13
C ALA A 17 -9.12 -4.39 -2.05
N TYR A 18 -9.85 -5.39 -1.58
CA TYR A 18 -10.70 -5.35 -0.39
C TYR A 18 -10.08 -6.18 0.74
N ARG A 19 -10.68 -6.13 1.93
CA ARG A 19 -10.24 -6.94 3.08
C ARG A 19 -9.99 -8.41 2.74
N GLU A 20 -10.90 -9.03 1.99
CA GLU A 20 -10.79 -10.47 1.64
C GLU A 20 -9.58 -10.73 0.72
N ASP A 21 -9.22 -9.80 -0.15
CA ASP A 21 -8.02 -9.91 -0.99
C ASP A 21 -6.75 -9.84 -0.15
N VAL A 22 -6.74 -9.01 0.90
CA VAL A 22 -5.64 -8.91 1.87
C VAL A 22 -5.53 -10.19 2.71
N GLU A 23 -6.66 -10.75 3.18
CA GLU A 23 -6.67 -12.05 3.89
C GLU A 23 -6.06 -13.15 3.00
N ASN A 24 -6.45 -13.21 1.73
CA ASN A 24 -5.87 -14.14 0.76
C ASN A 24 -4.38 -13.87 0.49
N ALA A 25 -3.95 -12.60 0.46
CA ALA A 25 -2.55 -12.24 0.29
C ALA A 25 -1.70 -12.77 1.44
N ILE A 26 -2.15 -12.64 2.69
CA ILE A 26 -1.49 -13.21 3.87
C ILE A 26 -1.39 -14.74 3.76
N GLU A 27 -2.50 -15.41 3.43
CA GLU A 27 -2.52 -16.88 3.34
C GLU A 27 -1.58 -17.44 2.27
N ARG A 28 -1.39 -16.68 1.19
CA ARG A 28 -0.55 -17.06 0.05
C ARG A 28 0.88 -16.55 0.15
N GLY A 29 1.19 -15.68 1.11
CA GLY A 29 2.49 -15.00 1.20
C GLY A 29 2.75 -14.05 0.04
N LEU A 30 1.72 -13.38 -0.47
CA LEU A 30 1.87 -12.39 -1.55
C LEU A 30 2.45 -11.08 -1.00
N PRO A 31 3.18 -10.31 -1.83
CA PRO A 31 3.71 -9.00 -1.44
C PRO A 31 2.64 -8.05 -0.89
N LEU A 32 2.85 -7.60 0.35
CA LEU A 32 2.08 -6.56 1.03
C LEU A 32 3.02 -5.38 1.30
N VAL A 33 2.65 -4.19 0.84
CA VAL A 33 3.49 -3.00 0.97
C VAL A 33 2.79 -1.98 1.87
N ASP A 34 3.33 -1.80 3.07
CA ASP A 34 2.91 -0.76 3.99
C ASP A 34 3.68 0.53 3.72
N VAL A 35 2.99 1.54 3.17
CA VAL A 35 3.64 2.79 2.78
C VAL A 35 3.59 3.88 3.84
N ARG A 36 3.24 3.52 5.08
CA ARG A 36 3.25 4.43 6.24
C ARG A 36 4.67 4.65 6.77
N SER A 37 4.81 5.53 7.77
CA SER A 37 6.12 5.73 8.40
C SER A 37 6.58 4.48 9.16
N PRO A 38 7.90 4.31 9.42
CA PRO A 38 8.41 3.22 10.23
C PRO A 38 7.77 3.12 11.62
N GLU A 39 7.46 4.27 12.25
CA GLU A 39 6.82 4.31 13.58
C GLU A 39 5.33 3.88 13.53
N GLU A 40 4.63 4.18 12.42
CA GLU A 40 3.28 3.69 12.18
C GLU A 40 3.28 2.18 11.91
N PHE A 41 4.26 1.69 11.15
CA PHE A 41 4.47 0.29 10.81
C PHE A 41 4.82 -0.55 12.04
N SER A 42 5.79 -0.12 12.85
CA SER A 42 6.21 -0.83 14.06
C SER A 42 5.13 -0.84 15.15
N GLY A 43 4.17 0.08 15.06
CA GLY A 43 3.09 0.27 16.01
C GLY A 43 3.46 1.12 17.23
N GLU A 44 4.59 1.83 17.18
CA GLU A 44 4.99 2.84 18.16
C GLU A 44 3.99 4.01 18.20
N VAL A 45 3.45 4.38 17.03
CA VAL A 45 2.38 5.38 16.92
C VAL A 45 1.17 4.78 16.20
N LEU A 46 -0.03 5.14 16.64
CA LEU A 46 -1.27 4.72 15.99
C LEU A 46 -1.54 5.51 14.70
N ALA A 47 -1.30 6.82 14.78
CA ALA A 47 -1.40 7.77 13.69
C ALA A 47 -0.65 9.05 14.10
N PRO A 48 -0.24 9.89 13.13
CA PRO A 48 0.33 11.19 13.42
C PRO A 48 -0.59 12.04 14.32
N PRO A 49 -0.02 12.84 15.27
CA PRO A 49 -0.80 13.69 16.15
C PRO A 49 -1.75 14.63 15.39
N GLY A 50 -3.01 14.69 15.83
CA GLY A 50 -4.01 15.61 15.27
C GLY A 50 -4.80 15.08 14.08
N LEU A 51 -4.56 13.84 13.64
CA LEU A 51 -5.36 13.19 12.59
C LEU A 51 -6.51 12.36 13.18
N GLN A 52 -7.64 12.33 12.46
CA GLN A 52 -8.83 11.53 12.83
C GLN A 52 -8.82 10.13 12.21
N GLU A 53 -7.95 9.90 11.22
CA GLU A 53 -7.68 8.62 10.56
C GLU A 53 -6.94 7.68 11.52
N THR A 54 -7.68 7.12 12.47
CA THR A 54 -7.12 6.34 13.58
C THR A 54 -7.57 4.88 13.51
N ALA A 55 -6.78 4.02 14.14
CA ALA A 55 -7.08 2.62 14.34
C ALA A 55 -7.11 2.28 15.85
N GLN A 56 -7.84 1.24 16.23
CA GLN A 56 -7.84 0.73 17.60
C GLN A 56 -6.51 0.01 17.96
N ARG A 57 -5.70 -0.36 16.97
CA ARG A 57 -4.44 -1.08 17.13
C ARG A 57 -3.33 -0.48 16.26
N GLY A 58 -2.12 -0.45 16.80
CA GLY A 58 -0.89 -0.14 16.06
C GLY A 58 -0.17 -1.43 15.66
N GLY A 59 0.74 -1.33 14.70
CA GLY A 59 1.42 -2.45 14.06
C GLY A 59 1.19 -2.41 12.56
N HIS A 60 1.40 -3.54 11.89
CA HIS A 60 1.21 -3.71 10.45
C HIS A 60 0.55 -5.06 10.12
N ILE A 61 0.19 -5.25 8.86
CA ILE A 61 -0.38 -6.51 8.36
C ILE A 61 0.75 -7.55 8.30
N PRO A 62 0.54 -8.80 8.77
CA PRO A 62 1.60 -9.80 8.81
C PRO A 62 2.32 -10.01 7.48
N GLY A 63 3.66 -10.06 7.52
CA GLY A 63 4.50 -10.28 6.34
C GLY A 63 4.58 -9.08 5.39
N ALA A 64 4.11 -7.89 5.79
CA ALA A 64 4.23 -6.69 4.98
C ALA A 64 5.64 -6.06 5.06
N SER A 65 6.16 -5.61 3.92
CA SER A 65 7.37 -4.79 3.85
C SER A 65 7.03 -3.31 4.03
N ASN A 66 7.87 -2.57 4.77
CA ASN A 66 7.69 -1.14 4.97
C ASN A 66 8.48 -0.30 3.95
N ILE A 67 7.82 0.12 2.87
CA ILE A 67 8.39 1.02 1.87
C ILE A 67 7.57 2.31 1.85
N SER A 68 8.06 3.36 2.52
CA SER A 68 7.38 4.65 2.59
C SER A 68 7.02 5.18 1.20
N TRP A 69 5.82 5.76 1.04
CA TRP A 69 5.37 6.34 -0.23
C TRP A 69 6.32 7.42 -0.77
N ALA A 70 7.07 8.09 0.11
CA ALA A 70 8.02 9.12 -0.28
C ALA A 70 9.26 8.52 -0.97
N ALA A 71 9.57 7.23 -0.73
CA ALA A 71 10.73 6.55 -1.28
C ALA A 71 10.66 6.43 -2.82
N VAL A 72 9.46 6.43 -3.42
CA VAL A 72 9.28 6.45 -4.89
C VAL A 72 9.37 7.85 -5.50
N THR A 73 9.66 8.88 -4.70
CA THR A 73 9.79 10.27 -5.15
C THR A 73 11.17 10.85 -4.84
N ASN A 74 11.59 11.83 -5.64
CA ASN A 74 12.76 12.67 -5.40
C ASN A 74 12.39 13.88 -4.53
N ASP A 75 13.41 14.58 -4.01
CA ASP A 75 13.24 15.77 -3.16
C ASP A 75 12.47 16.92 -3.86
N ASP A 76 12.44 16.93 -5.19
CA ASP A 76 11.70 17.90 -6.00
C ASP A 76 10.22 17.50 -6.24
N GLY A 77 9.78 16.38 -5.66
CA GLY A 77 8.43 15.84 -5.74
C GLY A 77 8.12 15.07 -7.02
N ARG A 78 9.10 14.86 -7.91
CA ARG A 78 8.93 13.98 -9.08
C ARG A 78 9.09 12.53 -8.67
N PHE A 79 8.42 11.63 -9.39
CA PHE A 79 8.73 10.20 -9.28
C PHE A 79 10.19 9.94 -9.63
N LYS A 80 10.75 8.91 -8.99
CA LYS A 80 12.02 8.30 -9.39
C LYS A 80 11.90 7.66 -10.77
N SER A 81 13.04 7.33 -11.38
CA SER A 81 13.06 6.55 -12.61
C SER A 81 12.47 5.16 -12.39
N ARG A 82 12.07 4.50 -13.48
CA ARG A 82 11.57 3.12 -13.43
C ARG A 82 12.58 2.21 -12.75
N GLU A 83 13.85 2.31 -13.15
CA GLU A 83 14.93 1.46 -12.67
C GLU A 83 15.16 1.64 -11.16
N GLU A 84 15.12 2.88 -10.66
CA GLU A 84 15.22 3.16 -9.23
C GLU A 84 14.02 2.63 -8.43
N ILE A 85 12.81 2.64 -9.01
CA ILE A 85 11.61 2.06 -8.38
C ILE A 85 11.74 0.53 -8.35
N GLU A 86 12.11 -0.10 -9.45
CA GLU A 86 12.32 -1.56 -9.52
C GLU A 86 13.39 -2.01 -8.51
N GLU A 87 14.52 -1.28 -8.41
CA GLU A 87 15.59 -1.57 -7.45
C GLU A 87 15.11 -1.45 -5.99
N LEU A 88 14.39 -0.37 -5.65
CA LEU A 88 13.85 -0.14 -4.31
C LEU A 88 12.95 -1.30 -3.83
N TYR A 89 12.09 -1.84 -4.70
CA TYR A 89 11.18 -2.92 -4.34
C TYR A 89 11.84 -4.30 -4.40
N ALA A 90 12.86 -4.48 -5.26
CA ALA A 90 13.62 -5.72 -5.33
C ALA A 90 14.44 -6.00 -4.06
N GLU A 91 14.84 -4.96 -3.29
CA GLU A 91 15.46 -5.11 -1.97
C GLU A 91 14.58 -5.88 -0.98
N GLU A 92 13.25 -5.76 -1.14
CA GLU A 92 12.23 -6.46 -0.36
C GLU A 92 11.71 -7.74 -1.06
N GLY A 93 12.36 -8.16 -2.14
CA GLY A 93 11.95 -9.34 -2.92
C GLY A 93 10.72 -9.13 -3.82
N ILE A 94 10.33 -7.88 -4.09
CA ILE A 94 9.15 -7.53 -4.89
C ILE A 94 9.57 -7.13 -6.31
N ASP A 95 9.48 -8.08 -7.25
CA ASP A 95 9.94 -7.92 -8.64
C ASP A 95 8.82 -7.76 -9.68
N GLY A 96 7.56 -7.71 -9.23
CA GLY A 96 6.38 -7.58 -10.10
C GLY A 96 5.92 -8.89 -10.76
N GLY A 97 6.53 -10.03 -10.41
CA GLY A 97 6.09 -11.36 -10.87
C GLY A 97 4.83 -11.89 -10.17
N GLU A 98 4.43 -11.28 -9.07
CA GLU A 98 3.25 -11.62 -8.27
C GLU A 98 2.39 -10.38 -8.00
N THR A 99 1.14 -10.61 -7.58
CA THR A 99 0.24 -9.53 -7.15
C THR A 99 0.82 -8.80 -5.95
N THR A 100 0.98 -7.47 -6.06
CA THR A 100 1.48 -6.62 -4.97
C THR A 100 0.35 -5.75 -4.43
N VAL A 101 0.07 -5.85 -3.13
CA VAL A 101 -0.99 -5.08 -2.49
C VAL A 101 -0.39 -3.92 -1.70
N ALA A 102 -0.63 -2.68 -2.16
CA ALA A 102 -0.19 -1.48 -1.46
C ALA A 102 -1.28 -0.95 -0.52
N TYR A 103 -0.91 -0.53 0.69
CA TYR A 103 -1.83 0.07 1.65
C TYR A 103 -1.18 1.14 2.51
N CYS A 104 -1.99 2.07 3.05
CA CYS A 104 -1.52 3.08 3.99
C CYS A 104 -2.46 3.22 5.20
N ARG A 105 -2.95 4.42 5.54
CA ARG A 105 -4.07 4.58 6.48
C ARG A 105 -5.44 4.49 5.80
N ILE A 106 -5.61 5.16 4.65
CA ILE A 106 -6.91 5.36 3.97
C ILE A 106 -6.81 5.33 2.43
N GLY A 107 -5.79 4.66 1.87
CA GLY A 107 -5.63 4.55 0.41
C GLY A 107 -4.93 5.73 -0.31
N GLU A 108 -4.77 6.90 0.34
CA GLU A 108 -4.23 8.11 -0.30
C GLU A 108 -2.76 7.99 -0.74
N ARG A 109 -1.90 7.50 0.14
CA ARG A 109 -0.45 7.40 -0.06
C ARG A 109 -0.10 6.12 -0.77
N SER A 110 -0.86 5.05 -0.50
CA SER A 110 -0.74 3.81 -1.26
C SER A 110 -1.17 3.97 -2.71
N SER A 111 -2.05 4.93 -3.06
CA SER A 111 -2.28 5.25 -4.47
C SER A 111 -1.05 5.81 -5.20
N VAL A 112 -0.15 6.52 -4.48
CA VAL A 112 1.10 7.03 -5.05
C VAL A 112 2.07 5.88 -5.31
N ALA A 113 2.21 4.97 -4.35
CA ALA A 113 3.02 3.76 -4.51
C ALA A 113 2.45 2.82 -5.58
N TRP A 114 1.13 2.60 -5.58
CA TRP A 114 0.42 1.84 -6.63
C TRP A 114 0.69 2.43 -8.02
N PHE A 115 0.63 3.76 -8.18
CA PHE A 115 0.93 4.40 -9.46
C PHE A 115 2.38 4.16 -9.89
N ALA A 116 3.33 4.27 -8.95
CA ALA A 116 4.73 3.98 -9.22
C ALA A 116 4.95 2.52 -9.68
N LEU A 117 4.33 1.56 -9.00
CA LEU A 117 4.44 0.14 -9.33
C LEU A 117 3.73 -0.21 -10.64
N HIS A 118 2.44 0.10 -10.74
CA HIS A 118 1.59 -0.30 -11.85
C HIS A 118 1.89 0.51 -13.11
N GLU A 119 1.87 1.85 -13.02
CA GLU A 119 1.94 2.72 -14.20
C GLU A 119 3.37 3.04 -14.63
N LEU A 120 4.33 3.10 -13.70
CA LEU A 120 5.73 3.47 -14.01
C LEU A 120 6.65 2.25 -14.14
N ALA A 121 6.58 1.30 -13.21
CA ALA A 121 7.38 0.07 -13.22
C ALA A 121 6.71 -1.09 -13.99
N GLY A 122 5.42 -1.00 -14.32
CA GLY A 122 4.72 -2.02 -15.12
C GLY A 122 4.41 -3.29 -14.36
N TYR A 123 4.20 -3.21 -13.04
CA TYR A 123 3.74 -4.33 -12.23
C TYR A 123 2.22 -4.42 -12.43
N ASP A 124 1.81 -5.14 -13.49
CA ASP A 124 0.42 -5.15 -13.98
C ASP A 124 -0.60 -5.64 -12.93
N ASP A 125 -0.16 -6.44 -11.96
CA ASP A 125 -0.99 -6.97 -10.86
C ASP A 125 -0.78 -6.20 -9.54
N ALA A 126 -0.23 -4.98 -9.58
CA ALA A 126 -0.21 -4.11 -8.41
C ALA A 126 -1.61 -3.50 -8.16
N ILE A 127 -2.12 -3.67 -6.94
CA ILE A 127 -3.46 -3.25 -6.52
C ILE A 127 -3.42 -2.42 -5.24
N ASN A 128 -4.39 -1.51 -5.07
CA ASN A 128 -4.48 -0.62 -3.91
C ASN A 128 -5.58 -1.09 -2.95
N TYR A 129 -5.22 -1.38 -1.70
CA TYR A 129 -6.18 -1.67 -0.63
C TYR A 129 -6.63 -0.37 0.02
N ASP A 130 -7.80 0.13 -0.38
CA ASP A 130 -8.28 1.45 0.03
C ASP A 130 -8.76 1.51 1.49
N GLY A 131 -9.29 0.40 2.02
CA GLY A 131 -9.62 0.26 3.43
C GLY A 131 -8.39 0.46 4.33
N SER A 132 -7.24 -0.02 3.89
CA SER A 132 -5.93 0.28 4.48
C SER A 132 -5.88 0.00 6.00
N TRP A 133 -4.97 0.64 6.74
CA TRP A 133 -4.83 0.41 8.18
C TRP A 133 -6.03 0.90 9.01
N THR A 134 -6.79 1.89 8.53
CA THR A 134 -8.01 2.32 9.25
C THR A 134 -9.11 1.27 9.20
N GLU A 135 -9.23 0.49 8.13
CA GLU A 135 -10.08 -0.71 8.15
C GLU A 135 -9.40 -1.80 9.00
N TRP A 136 -8.21 -2.25 8.58
CA TRP A 136 -7.55 -3.43 9.16
C TRP A 136 -7.30 -3.32 10.66
N GLY A 137 -6.71 -2.22 11.12
CA GLY A 137 -6.40 -1.98 12.53
C GLY A 137 -7.63 -1.76 13.43
N ASN A 138 -8.84 -1.68 12.84
CA ASN A 138 -10.12 -1.65 13.56
C ASN A 138 -10.89 -2.99 13.47
N LEU A 139 -10.43 -3.97 12.68
CA LEU A 139 -11.06 -5.27 12.56
C LEU A 139 -10.83 -6.14 13.81
N VAL A 140 -11.91 -6.70 14.34
CA VAL A 140 -11.84 -7.62 15.47
C VAL A 140 -11.27 -8.96 15.01
N GLY A 141 -10.13 -9.36 15.59
CA GLY A 141 -9.51 -10.66 15.33
C GLY A 141 -8.60 -10.70 14.10
N ALA A 142 -8.42 -9.58 13.39
CA ALA A 142 -7.42 -9.50 12.33
C ALA A 142 -6.01 -9.68 12.91
N PRO A 143 -5.13 -10.47 12.25
CA PRO A 143 -3.76 -10.64 12.70
C PRO A 143 -2.96 -9.35 12.48
N ILE A 144 -2.06 -9.05 13.41
CA ILE A 144 -1.25 -7.83 13.44
C ILE A 144 0.15 -8.18 13.93
N GLU A 145 1.17 -7.71 13.22
CA GLU A 145 2.58 -7.76 13.62
C GLU A 145 3.05 -6.40 14.17
N LYS A 146 4.13 -6.40 14.96
CA LYS A 146 4.73 -5.22 15.58
C LYS A 146 6.24 -5.36 15.62
N GLY A 147 6.94 -4.23 15.60
CA GLY A 147 8.40 -4.19 15.47
C GLY A 147 8.83 -4.01 14.02
N GLU A 148 10.10 -4.29 13.73
CA GLU A 148 10.60 -4.41 12.36
C GLU A 148 10.00 -5.68 11.72
N ALA A 149 9.95 -5.75 10.38
CA ALA A 149 9.62 -6.99 9.71
C ALA A 149 10.66 -8.03 10.15
N ASP A 150 10.21 -9.15 10.74
CA ASP A 150 11.13 -10.18 11.23
C ASP A 150 12.00 -10.71 10.06
N ASP A 151 13.34 -10.64 10.22
CA ASP A 151 14.36 -11.27 9.34
C ASP A 151 14.14 -12.79 9.16
#